data_AF-A0AAJ2Q3E7-F1
#
_entry.id   AF-A0AAJ2Q3E7-F1
#
_cell.length_a   1.000
_cell.length_b   1.000
_cell.length_c   1.000
_cell.angle_alpha   90.00
_cell.angle_beta   90.00
_cell.angle_gamma   90.00
#
_symmetry.space_group_name_H-M   'P 1'
#
loop_
_entity.id
_entity.type
_entity.pdbx_description
1 polymer ?
#
loop_
_entity_poly.entity_id
_entity_poly.type
_entity_poly.pdbx_seq_one_letter_code
_entity_poly.pdbx_strand_id
1 'polypeptide(L)'
;MTQETPVVPVTLDLREFRDVPRSTDACVSLWERLEPAVLTLDPQAGPRVRFDLGDEGEVGVWFLDPASAPRPLGATTRFAIRGVLEAPEIRHACTTCLTAHTTTYAPYKCPGCDEGRRTGRACEEHAVFLEGSLRASCLGHTPVCRCGARAKVWCGGPKCRTRTAWCETHLRRHPGDPTVAYCEDCYAERFPACEHEHCTGSGYIRCEHRTLSGMKPCGRRICTEHARRWQVYGSYNRGLALCTPHHLRLSSTPPEGLIDLILAGTVARSSRGRSATRRRAQLPRISIVRHILINTRRAVLDMEAIDLLFTTLEQGLRGRTPRDTNLSTALDLLSRHRVSRREDVERFREQHVEGRGHYDRLVQELRRGGRYELAEAVEFSDFRPRSGILFVRVPERLQGLFRGKGGSSVRQLEQRVGVKIQVERG
;
A
#
# COMPACT_ATOMS: atom_id res chain seq x y z
N MET A 1 26.26 -76.95 21.72
CA MET A 1 26.26 -75.60 21.14
C MET A 1 27.04 -75.67 19.85
N THR A 2 26.36 -75.80 18.71
CA THR A 2 26.98 -75.68 17.38
C THR A 2 27.47 -74.24 17.24
N GLN A 3 28.80 -74.04 17.28
CA GLN A 3 29.39 -72.75 16.90
C GLN A 3 29.03 -72.51 15.43
N GLU A 4 28.11 -71.59 15.17
CA GLU A 4 27.84 -71.11 13.83
C GLU A 4 29.13 -70.52 13.26
N THR A 5 29.58 -71.05 12.12
CA THR A 5 30.75 -70.53 11.41
C THR A 5 30.52 -69.04 11.12
N PRO A 6 31.43 -68.13 11.54
CA PRO A 6 31.25 -66.71 11.34
C PRO A 6 31.17 -66.40 9.84
N VAL A 7 30.11 -65.68 9.44
CA VAL A 7 29.91 -65.24 8.06
C VAL A 7 30.65 -63.92 7.86
N VAL A 8 31.61 -63.89 6.94
CA VAL A 8 32.44 -62.71 6.66
C VAL A 8 31.66 -61.71 5.80
N PRO A 9 31.31 -60.52 6.32
CA PRO A 9 30.57 -59.53 5.55
C PRO A 9 31.51 -58.75 4.61
N VAL A 10 31.13 -58.66 3.33
CA VAL A 10 31.89 -57.94 2.31
C VAL A 10 31.03 -56.97 1.51
N THR A 11 31.64 -55.92 0.97
CA THR A 11 31.06 -55.05 -0.05
C THR A 11 31.85 -55.19 -1.34
N LEU A 12 31.14 -55.30 -2.46
CA LEU A 12 31.76 -55.26 -3.79
C LEU A 12 31.79 -53.82 -4.29
N ASP A 13 32.96 -53.32 -4.67
CA ASP A 13 33.13 -52.03 -5.34
C ASP A 13 33.27 -52.27 -6.85
N LEU A 14 32.22 -51.93 -7.59
CA LEU A 14 32.06 -52.19 -9.02
C LEU A 14 32.11 -50.90 -9.85
N ARG A 15 32.61 -49.79 -9.27
CA ARG A 15 32.66 -48.49 -9.95
C ARG A 15 33.52 -48.49 -11.22
N GLU A 16 34.55 -49.33 -11.26
CA GLU A 16 35.46 -49.51 -12.39
C GLU A 16 35.20 -50.83 -13.14
N PHE A 17 34.11 -51.54 -12.81
CA PHE A 17 33.71 -52.79 -13.46
C PHE A 17 32.65 -52.50 -14.53
N ARG A 18 32.88 -52.93 -15.76
CA ARG A 18 32.04 -52.59 -16.93
C ARG A 18 30.69 -53.30 -16.90
N ASP A 19 30.67 -54.58 -16.54
CA ASP A 19 29.49 -55.44 -16.61
C ASP A 19 28.80 -55.60 -15.26
N VAL A 20 28.33 -54.47 -14.71
CA VAL A 20 27.69 -54.43 -13.38
C VAL A 20 26.52 -55.44 -13.28
N PRO A 21 26.56 -56.40 -12.35
CA PRO A 21 25.55 -57.44 -12.21
C PRO A 21 24.20 -56.83 -11.79
N ARG A 22 23.13 -57.17 -12.51
CA ARG A 22 21.76 -56.64 -12.30
C ARG A 22 20.81 -57.62 -11.58
N SER A 23 21.29 -58.81 -11.21
CA SER A 23 20.52 -59.84 -10.53
C SER A 23 21.35 -60.54 -9.45
N THR A 24 20.69 -61.23 -8.52
CA THR A 24 21.35 -62.01 -7.47
C THR A 24 22.25 -63.09 -8.08
N ASP A 25 21.79 -63.81 -9.10
CA ASP A 25 22.56 -64.87 -9.75
C ASP A 25 23.82 -64.33 -10.45
N ALA A 26 23.73 -63.13 -11.04
CA ALA A 26 24.88 -62.47 -11.65
C ALA A 26 25.91 -62.02 -10.60
N CYS A 27 25.44 -61.54 -9.43
CA CYS A 27 26.33 -61.23 -8.30
C CYS A 27 27.02 -62.49 -7.74
N VAL A 28 26.29 -63.60 -7.64
CA VAL A 28 26.85 -64.90 -7.21
C VAL A 28 27.88 -65.39 -8.22
N SER A 29 27.59 -65.33 -9.52
CA SER A 29 28.52 -65.72 -10.58
C SER A 29 29.79 -64.86 -10.56
N LEU A 30 29.67 -63.56 -10.28
CA LEU A 30 30.84 -62.68 -10.10
C LEU A 30 31.63 -63.07 -8.85
N TRP A 31 30.96 -63.39 -7.74
CA TRP A 31 31.62 -63.85 -6.52
C TRP A 31 32.39 -65.15 -6.71
N GLU A 32 31.80 -66.14 -7.38
CA GLU A 32 32.44 -67.43 -7.66
C GLU A 32 33.76 -67.29 -8.43
N ARG A 33 33.87 -66.25 -9.29
CA ARG A 33 35.13 -65.92 -9.99
C ARG A 33 36.18 -65.30 -9.07
N LEU A 34 35.76 -64.50 -8.09
CA LEU A 34 36.64 -63.75 -7.17
C LEU A 34 37.06 -64.58 -5.96
N GLU A 35 36.18 -65.45 -5.47
CA GLU A 35 36.34 -66.20 -4.22
C GLU A 35 37.66 -66.98 -4.12
N PRO A 36 38.14 -67.69 -5.16
CA PRO A 36 39.43 -68.39 -5.09
C PRO A 36 40.61 -67.45 -4.76
N ALA A 37 40.61 -66.24 -5.32
CA ALA A 37 41.63 -65.25 -5.05
C ALA A 37 41.43 -64.57 -3.68
N VAL A 38 40.17 -64.30 -3.30
CA VAL A 38 39.82 -63.74 -1.98
C VAL A 38 40.26 -64.65 -0.83
N LEU A 39 40.13 -65.97 -0.98
CA LEU A 39 40.54 -66.96 0.04
C LEU A 39 42.05 -66.92 0.36
N THR A 40 42.88 -66.35 -0.52
CA THR A 40 44.32 -66.22 -0.29
C THR A 40 44.71 -64.98 0.52
N LEU A 41 43.75 -64.10 0.81
CA LEU A 41 44.00 -62.82 1.47
C LEU A 41 43.92 -62.91 2.98
N ASP A 42 44.63 -62.03 3.67
CA ASP A 42 44.40 -61.70 5.08
C ASP A 42 43.51 -60.45 5.16
N PRO A 43 42.25 -60.57 5.62
CA PRO A 43 41.33 -59.45 5.76
C PRO A 43 41.89 -58.28 6.58
N GLN A 44 42.75 -58.55 7.57
CA GLN A 44 43.33 -57.48 8.41
C GLN A 44 44.52 -56.78 7.75
N ALA A 45 45.32 -57.48 6.95
CA ALA A 45 46.45 -56.89 6.24
C ALA A 45 45.99 -55.98 5.09
N GLY A 46 44.84 -56.29 4.49
CA GLY A 46 44.23 -55.51 3.41
C GLY A 46 42.71 -55.56 3.47
N PRO A 47 42.04 -54.66 4.20
CA PRO A 47 40.58 -54.68 4.34
C PRO A 47 39.85 -54.25 3.06
N ARG A 48 40.57 -53.71 2.06
CA ARG A 48 40.05 -53.33 0.75
C ARG A 48 41.05 -53.78 -0.30
N VAL A 49 40.69 -54.79 -1.08
CA VAL A 49 41.53 -55.33 -2.15
C VAL A 49 40.84 -55.11 -3.49
N ARG A 50 41.63 -54.91 -4.54
CA ARG A 50 41.13 -54.82 -5.92
C ARG A 50 41.65 -55.98 -6.74
N PHE A 51 40.78 -56.51 -7.57
CA PHE A 51 41.06 -57.57 -8.52
C PHE A 51 40.86 -57.01 -9.92
N ASP A 52 41.92 -57.10 -10.72
CA ASP A 52 41.87 -56.77 -12.14
C ASP A 52 41.31 -57.97 -12.91
N LEU A 53 40.18 -57.77 -13.59
CA LEU A 53 39.54 -58.77 -14.46
C LEU A 53 39.79 -58.48 -15.95
N GLY A 54 40.84 -57.70 -16.27
CA GLY A 54 41.26 -57.40 -17.62
C GLY A 54 40.29 -56.46 -18.34
N ASP A 55 39.78 -56.89 -19.50
CA ASP A 55 38.91 -56.06 -20.35
C ASP A 55 37.56 -55.71 -19.69
N GLU A 56 37.15 -56.43 -18.65
CA GLU A 56 35.95 -56.18 -17.87
C GLU A 56 36.16 -55.08 -16.79
N GLY A 57 37.41 -54.72 -16.48
CA GLY A 57 37.77 -53.71 -15.48
C GLY A 57 38.10 -54.28 -14.10
N GLU A 58 38.08 -53.42 -13.09
CA GLU A 58 38.47 -53.77 -11.71
C GLU A 58 37.27 -53.99 -10.79
N VAL A 59 37.37 -55.01 -9.93
CA VAL A 59 36.42 -55.26 -8.84
C VAL A 59 37.11 -55.14 -7.49
N GLY A 60 36.61 -54.26 -6.63
CA GLY A 60 37.05 -54.18 -5.25
C GLY A 60 36.26 -55.12 -4.33
N VAL A 61 36.94 -55.81 -3.41
CA VAL A 61 36.32 -56.54 -2.30
C VAL A 61 36.72 -55.89 -0.98
N TRP A 62 35.73 -55.40 -0.24
CA TRP A 62 35.94 -54.68 1.01
C TRP A 62 35.39 -55.49 2.17
N PHE A 63 36.26 -55.92 3.07
CA PHE A 63 35.89 -56.60 4.31
C PHE A 63 35.30 -55.57 5.29
N LEU A 64 34.03 -55.75 5.66
CA LEU A 64 33.31 -54.80 6.52
C LEU A 64 33.64 -54.98 8.00
N ASP A 65 33.99 -56.21 8.39
CA ASP A 65 34.48 -56.53 9.73
C ASP A 65 35.69 -57.47 9.65
N PRO A 66 36.88 -56.94 9.32
CA PRO A 66 38.08 -57.75 9.16
C PRO A 66 38.55 -58.43 10.45
N ALA A 67 38.15 -57.91 11.62
CA ALA A 67 38.60 -58.43 12.91
C ALA A 67 37.88 -59.72 13.31
N SER A 68 36.63 -59.91 12.87
CA SER A 68 35.84 -61.12 13.13
C SER A 68 36.02 -62.22 12.08
N ALA A 69 36.75 -61.95 10.99
CA ALA A 69 37.00 -62.93 9.94
C ALA A 69 37.94 -64.06 10.41
N PRO A 70 37.66 -65.32 10.06
CA PRO A 70 38.53 -66.45 10.39
C PRO A 70 39.88 -66.33 9.69
N ARG A 71 40.93 -66.87 10.31
CA ARG A 71 42.30 -66.85 9.78
C ARG A 71 42.96 -68.23 9.86
N PRO A 72 43.43 -68.81 8.73
CA PRO A 72 43.27 -68.32 7.36
C PRO A 72 41.81 -68.37 6.87
N LEU A 73 41.49 -67.59 5.83
CA LEU A 73 40.27 -67.85 5.06
C LEU A 73 40.43 -69.21 4.38
N GLY A 74 39.37 -70.02 4.40
CA GLY A 74 39.38 -71.38 3.84
C GLY A 74 38.09 -71.72 3.11
N ALA A 75 38.06 -72.86 2.41
CA ALA A 75 36.94 -73.29 1.57
C ALA A 75 35.57 -73.43 2.29
N THR A 76 35.56 -73.49 3.62
CA THR A 76 34.33 -73.52 4.44
C THR A 76 33.93 -72.14 4.95
N THR A 77 34.69 -71.09 4.63
CA THR A 77 34.39 -69.71 5.03
C THR A 77 33.18 -69.24 4.25
N ARG A 78 32.15 -68.80 4.97
CA ARG A 78 30.95 -68.26 4.35
C ARG A 78 31.10 -66.75 4.23
N PHE A 79 30.85 -66.22 3.05
CA PHE A 79 30.83 -64.79 2.80
C PHE A 79 29.39 -64.28 2.65
N ALA A 80 29.16 -63.04 3.06
CA ALA A 80 27.90 -62.34 2.79
C ALA A 80 28.18 -61.01 2.12
N ILE A 81 27.76 -60.87 0.86
CA ILE A 81 27.78 -59.59 0.15
C ILE A 81 26.67 -58.71 0.73
N ARG A 82 27.07 -57.68 1.50
CA ARG A 82 26.15 -56.77 2.20
C ARG A 82 25.85 -55.50 1.41
N GLY A 83 26.65 -55.21 0.39
CA GLY A 83 26.45 -54.04 -0.45
C GLY A 83 27.25 -54.12 -1.74
N VAL A 84 26.79 -53.34 -2.72
CA VAL A 84 27.46 -53.14 -4.00
C VAL A 84 27.58 -51.63 -4.22
N LEU A 85 28.78 -51.16 -4.52
CA LEU A 85 29.03 -49.77 -4.90
C LEU A 85 29.14 -49.71 -6.42
N GLU A 86 28.20 -49.01 -7.05
CA GLU A 86 28.16 -48.80 -8.50
C GLU A 86 28.63 -47.39 -8.86
N ALA A 87 29.01 -47.18 -10.12
CA ALA A 87 29.25 -45.85 -10.64
C ALA A 87 27.97 -44.99 -10.49
N PRO A 88 28.08 -43.72 -10.06
CA PRO A 88 26.91 -42.87 -9.87
C PRO A 88 26.18 -42.62 -11.20
N GLU A 89 24.89 -42.94 -11.26
CA GLU A 89 24.05 -42.69 -12.44
C GLU A 89 23.40 -41.30 -12.39
N ILE A 90 23.56 -40.51 -13.46
CA ILE A 90 22.91 -39.21 -13.60
C ILE A 90 21.45 -39.41 -14.06
N ARG A 91 20.53 -39.49 -13.09
CA ARG A 91 19.07 -39.60 -13.36
C ARG A 91 18.46 -38.36 -14.02
N HIS A 92 19.08 -37.21 -13.82
CA HIS A 92 18.60 -35.92 -14.29
C HIS A 92 19.70 -35.22 -15.05
N ALA A 93 19.74 -35.48 -16.35
CA ALA A 93 20.76 -34.91 -17.23
C ALA A 93 20.33 -33.55 -17.77
N CYS A 94 21.31 -32.66 -17.97
CA CYS A 94 21.07 -31.36 -18.59
C CYS A 94 20.77 -31.52 -20.07
N THR A 95 19.70 -30.90 -20.54
CA THR A 95 19.30 -30.94 -21.97
C THR A 95 20.40 -30.37 -22.86
N THR A 96 21.04 -29.27 -22.47
CA THR A 96 22.12 -28.64 -23.25
C THR A 96 23.39 -29.50 -23.31
N CYS A 97 23.82 -30.07 -22.17
CA CYS A 97 24.97 -30.98 -22.14
C CYS A 97 24.74 -32.22 -23.02
N LEU A 98 23.53 -32.80 -22.95
CA LEU A 98 23.17 -33.97 -23.75
C LEU A 98 23.26 -33.68 -25.26
N THR A 99 22.82 -32.51 -25.70
CA THR A 99 22.97 -32.09 -27.11
C THR A 99 24.44 -31.95 -27.52
N ALA A 100 25.32 -31.62 -26.58
CA ALA A 100 26.77 -31.54 -26.77
C ALA A 100 27.49 -32.88 -26.50
N HIS A 101 26.77 -34.01 -26.44
CA HIS A 101 27.32 -35.36 -26.15
C HIS A 101 28.04 -35.49 -24.79
N THR A 102 27.65 -34.67 -23.80
CA THR A 102 28.14 -34.77 -22.42
C THR A 102 26.98 -35.00 -21.45
N THR A 103 27.26 -35.57 -20.28
CA THR A 103 26.21 -35.84 -19.27
C THR A 103 26.59 -35.19 -17.95
N THR A 104 25.77 -34.23 -17.50
CA THR A 104 25.96 -33.50 -16.25
C THR A 104 24.65 -33.48 -15.47
N TYR A 105 24.73 -33.59 -14.15
CA TYR A 105 23.56 -33.51 -13.27
C TYR A 105 22.88 -32.15 -13.34
N ALA A 106 21.55 -32.17 -13.47
CA ALA A 106 20.72 -31.01 -13.75
C ALA A 106 19.57 -30.89 -12.72
N PRO A 107 19.80 -30.17 -11.61
CA PRO A 107 18.79 -30.04 -10.56
C PRO A 107 17.62 -29.14 -10.99
N TYR A 108 17.84 -28.20 -11.91
CA TYR A 108 16.87 -27.17 -12.24
C TYR A 108 15.93 -27.57 -13.38
N LYS A 109 14.63 -27.35 -13.18
CA LYS A 109 13.61 -27.58 -14.20
C LYS A 109 13.44 -26.34 -15.07
N CYS A 110 13.37 -26.52 -16.39
CA CYS A 110 13.06 -25.46 -17.34
C CYS A 110 11.61 -25.58 -17.82
N PRO A 111 10.72 -24.62 -17.50
CA PRO A 111 9.31 -24.67 -17.93
C PRO A 111 9.11 -24.65 -19.44
N GLY A 112 10.04 -24.05 -20.20
CA GLY A 112 9.93 -23.96 -21.66
C GLY A 112 10.27 -25.25 -22.40
N CYS A 113 10.88 -26.23 -21.72
CA CYS A 113 11.28 -27.50 -22.34
C CYS A 113 10.21 -28.60 -22.25
N ASP A 114 9.01 -28.33 -21.73
CA ASP A 114 7.95 -29.33 -21.61
C ASP A 114 7.31 -29.62 -22.98
N GLU A 115 7.98 -30.43 -23.80
CA GLU A 115 7.39 -31.11 -24.96
C GLU A 115 7.20 -32.60 -24.62
N GLY A 116 5.94 -33.03 -24.51
CA GLY A 116 5.59 -34.43 -24.72
C GLY A 116 6.11 -35.50 -23.74
N ARG A 117 6.33 -35.17 -22.44
CA ARG A 117 6.52 -36.06 -21.25
C ARG A 117 7.90 -36.03 -20.56
N ARG A 118 8.86 -35.19 -20.96
CA ARG A 118 10.09 -34.96 -20.16
C ARG A 118 10.35 -33.47 -19.98
N THR A 119 10.20 -32.98 -18.75
CA THR A 119 10.59 -31.62 -18.38
C THR A 119 12.09 -31.46 -18.58
N GLY A 120 12.50 -30.66 -19.56
CA GLY A 120 13.92 -30.38 -19.77
C GLY A 120 14.55 -29.73 -18.53
N ARG A 121 15.82 -30.04 -18.31
CA ARG A 121 16.55 -29.66 -17.11
C ARG A 121 17.85 -28.95 -17.46
N ALA A 122 18.27 -28.05 -16.59
CA ALA A 122 19.53 -27.33 -16.69
C ALA A 122 20.46 -27.68 -15.53
N CYS A 123 21.74 -27.92 -15.83
CA CYS A 123 22.79 -27.93 -14.82
C CYS A 123 23.06 -26.50 -14.33
N GLU A 124 23.91 -26.37 -13.32
CA GLU A 124 24.27 -25.06 -12.74
C GLU A 124 24.83 -24.09 -13.78
N GLU A 125 25.67 -24.56 -14.69
CA GLU A 125 26.28 -23.74 -15.76
C GLU A 125 25.26 -23.28 -16.82
N HIS A 126 24.30 -24.13 -17.16
CA HIS A 126 23.30 -23.84 -18.20
C HIS A 126 21.98 -23.26 -17.66
N ALA A 127 21.85 -23.10 -16.35
CA ALA A 127 20.67 -22.54 -15.72
C ALA A 127 20.75 -21.01 -15.69
N VAL A 128 19.72 -20.39 -16.26
CA VAL A 128 19.53 -18.94 -16.24
C VAL A 128 18.47 -18.58 -15.21
N PHE A 129 18.87 -17.75 -14.25
CA PHE A 129 18.00 -17.14 -13.26
C PHE A 129 17.87 -15.65 -13.55
N LEU A 130 16.63 -15.19 -13.70
CA LEU A 130 16.36 -13.76 -13.80
C LEU A 130 16.09 -13.19 -12.41
N GLU A 131 16.53 -11.96 -12.17
CA GLU A 131 16.25 -11.28 -10.90
C GLU A 131 14.74 -11.19 -10.62
N GLY A 132 14.36 -11.14 -9.33
CA GLY A 132 12.97 -11.03 -8.90
C GLY A 132 12.19 -12.35 -8.83
N SER A 133 12.79 -13.49 -9.23
CA SER A 133 12.23 -14.82 -9.00
C SER A 133 13.29 -15.91 -9.03
N LEU A 134 13.19 -16.92 -8.16
CA LEU A 134 14.08 -18.11 -8.17
C LEU A 134 13.66 -19.15 -9.23
N ARG A 135 13.15 -18.70 -10.37
CA ARG A 135 12.75 -19.58 -11.48
C ARG A 135 13.92 -19.78 -12.40
N ALA A 136 14.32 -21.03 -12.57
CA ALA A 136 15.32 -21.43 -13.55
C ALA A 136 14.72 -21.56 -14.95
N SER A 137 15.54 -21.29 -15.95
CA SER A 137 15.30 -21.59 -17.37
C SER A 137 16.60 -22.06 -18.01
N CYS A 138 16.54 -22.80 -19.13
CA CYS A 138 17.75 -23.10 -19.90
C CYS A 138 18.09 -21.93 -20.84
N LEU A 139 19.29 -21.93 -21.43
CA LEU A 139 19.74 -20.92 -22.39
C LEU A 139 18.79 -20.75 -23.59
N GLY A 140 18.17 -21.84 -24.07
CA GLY A 140 17.23 -21.81 -25.19
C GLY A 140 15.85 -21.23 -24.87
N HIS A 141 15.43 -21.31 -23.60
CA HIS A 141 14.12 -20.83 -23.13
C HIS A 141 14.24 -19.69 -22.13
N THR A 142 15.34 -18.95 -22.19
CA THR A 142 15.49 -17.73 -21.41
C THR A 142 14.35 -16.77 -21.80
N PRO A 143 13.55 -16.29 -20.83
CA PRO A 143 12.44 -15.40 -21.12
C PRO A 143 12.90 -14.17 -21.92
N VAL A 144 12.06 -13.76 -22.87
CA VAL A 144 12.31 -12.59 -23.71
C VAL A 144 11.41 -11.43 -23.29
N CYS A 145 11.96 -10.23 -23.40
CA CYS A 145 11.21 -8.99 -23.29
C CYS A 145 10.27 -8.85 -24.50
N ARG A 146 9.24 -8.00 -24.38
CA ARG A 146 8.33 -7.66 -25.49
C ARG A 146 9.06 -7.14 -26.74
N CYS A 147 10.23 -6.52 -26.59
CA CYS A 147 11.05 -6.06 -27.70
C CYS A 147 11.90 -7.16 -28.36
N GLY A 148 11.81 -8.41 -27.91
CA GLY A 148 12.61 -9.54 -28.42
C GLY A 148 13.99 -9.71 -27.76
N ALA A 149 14.49 -8.70 -27.02
CA ALA A 149 15.73 -8.84 -26.27
C ALA A 149 15.60 -9.83 -25.12
N ARG A 150 16.71 -10.51 -24.75
CA ARG A 150 16.75 -11.39 -23.57
C ARG A 150 16.38 -10.60 -22.32
N ALA A 151 15.45 -11.14 -21.54
CA ALA A 151 15.05 -10.51 -20.29
C ALA A 151 16.12 -10.71 -19.22
N LYS A 152 16.11 -9.82 -18.22
CA LYS A 152 17.04 -9.82 -17.08
C LYS A 152 16.32 -9.92 -15.74
N VAL A 153 15.10 -9.35 -15.64
CA VAL A 153 14.35 -9.26 -14.39
C VAL A 153 12.87 -9.60 -14.61
N TRP A 154 12.27 -10.31 -13.66
CA TRP A 154 10.82 -10.47 -13.56
C TRP A 154 10.17 -9.21 -12.95
N CYS A 155 9.16 -8.67 -13.62
CA CYS A 155 8.44 -7.50 -13.10
C CYS A 155 7.70 -7.85 -11.80
N GLY A 156 8.08 -7.19 -10.70
CA GLY A 156 7.46 -7.32 -9.37
C GLY A 156 6.15 -6.56 -9.20
N GLY A 157 5.57 -6.06 -10.29
CA GLY A 157 4.42 -5.17 -10.29
C GLY A 157 3.06 -5.85 -10.18
N PRO A 158 2.01 -5.12 -9.75
CA PRO A 158 0.68 -5.67 -9.51
C PRO A 158 -0.02 -6.19 -10.78
N LYS A 159 0.24 -5.59 -11.95
CA LYS A 159 -0.31 -6.07 -13.23
C LYS A 159 0.39 -7.35 -13.70
N CYS A 160 1.71 -7.37 -13.67
CA CYS A 160 2.50 -8.50 -14.17
C CYS A 160 2.55 -9.69 -13.19
N ARG A 161 2.41 -9.46 -11.87
CA ARG A 161 2.43 -10.50 -10.83
C ARG A 161 3.61 -11.48 -10.98
N THR A 162 4.81 -11.00 -11.31
CA THR A 162 6.02 -11.82 -11.58
C THR A 162 5.88 -12.83 -12.73
N ARG A 163 4.95 -12.62 -13.67
CA ARG A 163 4.74 -13.49 -14.84
C ARG A 163 5.33 -12.95 -16.13
N THR A 164 5.81 -11.70 -16.14
CA THR A 164 6.39 -11.07 -17.31
C THR A 164 7.81 -10.64 -16.99
N ALA A 165 8.76 -11.07 -17.82
CA ALA A 165 10.16 -10.69 -17.72
C ALA A 165 10.46 -9.57 -18.71
N TRP A 166 11.40 -8.70 -18.35
CA TRP A 166 11.75 -7.53 -19.14
C TRP A 166 13.27 -7.37 -19.22
N CYS A 167 13.75 -6.73 -20.28
CA CYS A 167 15.15 -6.33 -20.42
C CYS A 167 15.41 -5.02 -19.67
N GLU A 168 16.69 -4.72 -19.42
CA GLU A 168 17.12 -3.54 -18.63
C GLU A 168 16.54 -2.22 -19.15
N THR A 169 16.42 -2.06 -20.46
CA THR A 169 15.91 -0.82 -21.09
C THR A 169 14.42 -0.55 -20.82
N HIS A 170 13.62 -1.57 -20.55
CA HIS A 170 12.17 -1.46 -20.34
C HIS A 170 11.76 -1.62 -18.87
N LEU A 171 12.75 -1.67 -17.97
CA LEU A 171 12.55 -1.79 -16.54
C LEU A 171 12.83 -0.44 -15.86
N ARG A 172 12.10 -0.22 -14.78
CA ARG A 172 12.38 0.84 -13.80
C ARG A 172 12.58 0.19 -12.44
N ARG A 173 13.72 0.46 -11.82
CA ARG A 173 14.07 -0.03 -10.47
C ARG A 173 13.19 0.66 -9.42
N HIS A 174 12.88 -0.03 -8.32
CA HIS A 174 12.16 0.56 -7.20
C HIS A 174 13.04 1.65 -6.53
N PRO A 175 12.50 2.85 -6.22
CA PRO A 175 13.31 3.96 -5.72
C PRO A 175 14.05 3.71 -4.40
N GLY A 176 13.51 2.82 -3.56
CA GLY A 176 14.08 2.49 -2.24
C GLY A 176 14.53 1.03 -2.09
N ASP A 177 14.50 0.22 -3.15
CA ASP A 177 14.86 -1.20 -3.09
C ASP A 177 15.42 -1.66 -4.45
N PRO A 178 16.75 -1.76 -4.62
CA PRO A 178 17.35 -2.10 -5.91
C PRO A 178 17.01 -3.53 -6.39
N THR A 179 16.58 -4.41 -5.48
CA THR A 179 16.27 -5.82 -5.79
C THR A 179 14.94 -5.98 -6.52
N VAL A 180 14.10 -4.94 -6.50
CA VAL A 180 12.78 -4.95 -7.13
C VAL A 180 12.78 -4.04 -8.35
N ALA A 181 12.30 -4.57 -9.47
CA ALA A 181 12.08 -3.79 -10.69
C ALA A 181 10.67 -3.99 -11.24
N TYR A 182 10.22 -3.00 -11.99
CA TYR A 182 8.89 -2.93 -12.59
C TYR A 182 9.02 -2.62 -14.06
N CYS A 183 8.08 -3.11 -14.87
CA CYS A 183 7.83 -2.47 -16.17
C CYS A 183 7.25 -1.06 -15.97
N GLU A 184 7.29 -0.24 -17.02
CA GLU A 184 6.79 1.13 -16.98
C GLU A 184 5.35 1.26 -16.45
N ASP A 185 4.44 0.41 -16.91
CA ASP A 185 3.04 0.42 -16.48
C ASP A 185 2.87 0.13 -14.98
N CYS A 186 3.60 -0.86 -14.47
CA CYS A 186 3.55 -1.23 -13.06
C CYS A 186 4.24 -0.18 -12.20
N TYR A 187 5.32 0.42 -12.71
CA TYR A 187 6.00 1.52 -12.05
C TYR A 187 5.07 2.73 -11.91
N ALA A 188 4.42 3.16 -12.99
CA ALA A 188 3.49 4.29 -12.99
C ALA A 188 2.24 4.05 -12.13
N GLU A 189 1.82 2.80 -11.96
CA GLU A 189 0.73 2.46 -11.05
C GLU A 189 1.15 2.62 -9.58
N ARG A 190 2.34 2.14 -9.22
CA ARG A 190 2.88 2.14 -7.85
C ARG A 190 3.43 3.51 -7.43
N PHE A 191 4.08 4.19 -8.37
CA PHE A 191 4.71 5.51 -8.24
C PHE A 191 4.14 6.46 -9.30
N PRO A 192 2.84 6.80 -9.22
CA PRO A 192 2.27 7.74 -10.16
C PRO A 192 2.98 9.09 -10.06
N ALA A 193 3.17 9.76 -11.19
CA ALA A 193 3.67 11.13 -11.20
C ALA A 193 2.66 12.07 -10.52
N CYS A 194 3.18 13.07 -9.80
CA CYS A 194 2.39 14.20 -9.37
C CYS A 194 2.01 15.06 -10.59
N GLU A 195 0.73 15.38 -10.74
CA GLU A 195 0.20 16.19 -11.85
C GLU A 195 0.37 17.71 -11.62
N HIS A 196 1.32 18.09 -10.76
CA HIS A 196 1.73 19.49 -10.65
C HIS A 196 2.88 19.74 -11.62
N GLU A 197 2.86 20.89 -12.28
CA GLU A 197 3.87 21.28 -13.27
C GLU A 197 5.27 21.18 -12.67
N HIS A 198 6.18 20.55 -13.40
CA HIS A 198 7.58 20.34 -13.02
C HIS A 198 7.82 19.59 -11.69
N CYS A 199 6.81 18.91 -11.13
CA CYS A 199 6.99 18.10 -9.93
C CYS A 199 7.52 16.70 -10.26
N THR A 200 8.61 16.31 -9.61
CA THR A 200 9.22 14.96 -9.71
C THR A 200 8.70 13.99 -8.63
N GLY A 201 7.87 14.48 -7.70
CA GLY A 201 7.34 13.70 -6.60
C GLY A 201 6.25 12.70 -7.00
N SER A 202 6.05 11.67 -6.16
CA SER A 202 5.00 10.66 -6.37
C SER A 202 3.61 11.17 -5.95
N GLY A 203 2.65 11.13 -6.87
CA GLY A 203 1.27 11.58 -6.72
C GLY A 203 0.31 10.56 -6.09
N TYR A 204 0.52 10.15 -4.84
CA TYR A 204 -0.32 9.13 -4.21
C TYR A 204 -1.65 9.68 -3.63
N ILE A 205 -1.78 11.00 -3.46
CA ILE A 205 -3.02 11.61 -2.98
C ILE A 205 -3.89 11.96 -4.19
N ARG A 206 -5.18 11.61 -4.15
CA ARG A 206 -6.13 11.98 -5.21
C ARG A 206 -6.92 13.21 -4.80
N CYS A 207 -7.03 14.18 -5.71
CA CYS A 207 -7.90 15.34 -5.52
C CYS A 207 -9.35 14.88 -5.36
N GLU A 208 -9.96 15.28 -4.23
CA GLU A 208 -11.31 14.93 -3.81
C GLU A 208 -12.37 15.89 -4.33
N HIS A 209 -11.99 17.00 -4.96
CA HIS A 209 -12.90 17.97 -5.56
C HIS A 209 -13.93 17.29 -6.46
N ARG A 210 -15.22 17.52 -6.17
CA ARG A 210 -16.37 17.01 -6.90
C ARG A 210 -17.60 17.84 -6.53
N THR A 211 -18.55 17.92 -7.43
CA THR A 211 -19.87 18.55 -7.22
C THR A 211 -20.97 17.49 -7.17
N LEU A 212 -22.16 17.83 -6.67
CA LEU A 212 -23.30 16.89 -6.69
C LEU A 212 -23.83 16.61 -8.09
N SER A 213 -23.66 17.54 -9.03
CA SER A 213 -24.08 17.36 -10.43
C SER A 213 -23.26 16.31 -11.16
N GLY A 214 -21.94 16.28 -10.92
CA GLY A 214 -21.04 15.35 -11.60
C GLY A 214 -20.75 14.07 -10.82
N MET A 215 -20.66 14.16 -9.49
CA MET A 215 -20.16 13.14 -8.53
C MET A 215 -18.79 12.50 -8.86
N LYS A 216 -18.23 12.79 -10.04
CA LYS A 216 -16.91 12.38 -10.51
C LYS A 216 -15.85 13.24 -9.83
N PRO A 217 -14.91 12.62 -9.08
CA PRO A 217 -13.78 13.36 -8.56
C PRO A 217 -12.92 13.88 -9.71
N CYS A 218 -12.28 15.02 -9.46
CA CYS A 218 -11.22 15.57 -10.28
C CYS A 218 -10.17 14.53 -10.69
N GLY A 219 -9.82 13.60 -9.80
CA GLY A 219 -8.98 12.44 -10.13
C GLY A 219 -7.48 12.74 -10.21
N ARG A 220 -7.09 14.02 -10.30
CA ARG A 220 -5.68 14.42 -10.34
C ARG A 220 -4.89 13.84 -9.17
N ARG A 221 -3.73 13.28 -9.47
CA ARG A 221 -2.78 12.70 -8.53
C ARG A 221 -1.77 13.75 -8.09
N ILE A 222 -1.61 13.96 -6.79
CA ILE A 222 -0.75 14.99 -6.20
C ILE A 222 0.11 14.41 -5.08
N CYS A 223 1.34 14.88 -4.94
CA CYS A 223 2.24 14.46 -3.86
C CYS A 223 1.84 15.12 -2.53
N THR A 224 2.49 14.74 -1.43
CA THR A 224 2.24 15.34 -0.11
C THR A 224 2.51 16.83 -0.05
N GLU A 225 3.51 17.32 -0.78
CA GLU A 225 3.91 18.72 -0.78
C GLU A 225 2.91 19.60 -1.53
N HIS A 226 2.35 19.09 -2.64
CA HIS A 226 1.36 19.81 -3.45
C HIS A 226 -0.09 19.54 -3.04
N ALA A 227 -0.32 18.59 -2.13
CA ALA A 227 -1.65 18.34 -1.58
C ALA A 227 -2.06 19.45 -0.63
N ARG A 228 -3.08 20.24 -1.01
CA ARG A 228 -3.71 21.22 -0.13
C ARG A 228 -4.92 20.59 0.53
N ARG A 229 -5.05 20.73 1.86
CA ARG A 229 -6.18 20.17 2.61
C ARG A 229 -7.12 21.28 3.04
N TRP A 230 -8.31 21.29 2.44
CA TRP A 230 -9.36 22.22 2.86
C TRP A 230 -10.09 21.66 4.07
N GLN A 231 -10.02 22.38 5.20
CA GLN A 231 -10.46 21.87 6.48
C GLN A 231 -11.97 22.04 6.68
N VAL A 232 -12.71 20.96 6.43
CA VAL A 232 -14.18 20.93 6.50
C VAL A 232 -14.70 20.19 7.74
N TYR A 233 -13.97 19.20 8.25
CA TYR A 233 -14.47 18.22 9.22
C TYR A 233 -13.97 18.44 10.66
N GLY A 234 -13.52 19.65 10.99
CA GLY A 234 -12.92 19.99 12.29
C GLY A 234 -11.49 19.45 12.47
N SER A 235 -10.80 19.94 13.50
CA SER A 235 -9.36 19.75 13.74
C SER A 235 -8.89 18.29 13.76
N TYR A 236 -9.71 17.38 14.29
CA TYR A 236 -9.35 15.97 14.47
C TYR A 236 -9.59 15.09 13.23
N ASN A 237 -10.26 15.61 12.20
CA ASN A 237 -10.53 14.87 10.98
C ASN A 237 -9.73 15.43 9.81
N ARG A 238 -9.34 14.55 8.90
CA ARG A 238 -8.66 14.95 7.65
C ARG A 238 -9.63 15.75 6.78
N GLY A 239 -9.26 16.99 6.43
CA GLY A 239 -9.95 17.81 5.43
C GLY A 239 -9.97 17.17 4.03
N LEU A 240 -10.66 17.83 3.09
CA LEU A 240 -10.70 17.41 1.69
C LEU A 240 -9.35 17.68 1.03
N ALA A 241 -8.73 16.66 0.45
CA ALA A 241 -7.50 16.83 -0.32
C ALA A 241 -7.82 17.42 -1.70
N LEU A 242 -7.21 18.56 -2.04
CA LEU A 242 -7.42 19.27 -3.29
C LEU A 242 -6.09 19.49 -4.00
N CYS A 243 -6.11 19.41 -5.34
CA CYS A 243 -4.99 19.88 -6.15
C CYS A 243 -4.92 21.41 -6.12
N THR A 244 -3.74 21.97 -6.41
CA THR A 244 -3.49 23.42 -6.40
C THR A 244 -4.56 24.23 -7.14
N PRO A 245 -4.99 23.87 -8.37
CA PRO A 245 -6.01 24.66 -9.08
C PRO A 245 -7.39 24.62 -8.43
N HIS A 246 -7.78 23.52 -7.77
CA HIS A 246 -9.06 23.46 -7.06
C HIS A 246 -9.01 24.18 -5.72
N HIS A 247 -7.87 24.12 -5.03
CA HIS A 247 -7.69 24.84 -3.78
C HIS A 247 -7.71 26.36 -3.99
N LEU A 248 -7.02 26.86 -5.04
CA LEU A 248 -6.99 28.28 -5.35
C LEU A 248 -8.37 28.84 -5.74
N ARG A 249 -9.22 28.02 -6.38
CA ARG A 249 -10.58 28.43 -6.77
C ARG A 249 -11.57 28.53 -5.61
N LEU A 250 -11.25 27.99 -4.43
CA LEU A 250 -12.16 28.00 -3.29
C LEU A 250 -12.57 29.42 -2.86
N SER A 251 -11.65 30.38 -2.93
CA SER A 251 -11.94 31.78 -2.55
C SER A 251 -12.93 32.45 -3.51
N SER A 252 -12.92 32.06 -4.79
CA SER A 252 -13.81 32.60 -5.83
C SER A 252 -15.10 31.79 -6.03
N THR A 253 -15.15 30.50 -5.68
CA THR A 253 -16.38 29.67 -5.78
C THR A 253 -17.46 30.23 -4.88
N PRO A 254 -18.72 30.52 -5.28
CA PRO A 254 -19.77 31.17 -4.45
C PRO A 254 -20.27 30.31 -3.27
N PRO A 255 -20.97 30.87 -2.25
CA PRO A 255 -21.29 30.17 -1.00
C PRO A 255 -22.05 28.86 -1.21
N GLU A 256 -23.05 28.89 -2.07
CA GLU A 256 -23.82 27.73 -2.54
C GLU A 256 -22.91 26.65 -3.16
N GLY A 257 -21.91 27.07 -3.94
CA GLY A 257 -20.91 26.16 -4.51
C GLY A 257 -20.00 25.52 -3.46
N LEU A 258 -19.62 26.26 -2.42
CA LEU A 258 -18.83 25.67 -1.32
C LEU A 258 -19.65 24.67 -0.50
N ILE A 259 -20.94 24.95 -0.28
CA ILE A 259 -21.85 24.02 0.39
C ILE A 259 -22.05 22.76 -0.46
N ASP A 260 -22.18 22.90 -1.79
CA ASP A 260 -22.21 21.77 -2.72
C ASP A 260 -20.94 20.90 -2.61
N LEU A 261 -19.74 21.51 -2.59
CA LEU A 261 -18.48 20.80 -2.41
C LEU A 261 -18.41 20.07 -1.06
N ILE A 262 -18.86 20.70 0.03
CA ILE A 262 -18.91 20.10 1.37
C ILE A 262 -19.85 18.89 1.37
N LEU A 263 -21.04 19.03 0.79
CA LEU A 263 -22.02 17.94 0.72
C LEU A 263 -21.52 16.79 -0.15
N ALA A 264 -21.04 17.07 -1.37
CA ALA A 264 -20.53 16.07 -2.29
C ALA A 264 -19.31 15.31 -1.72
N GLY A 265 -18.41 16.02 -1.04
CA GLY A 265 -17.29 15.42 -0.31
C GLY A 265 -17.75 14.50 0.82
N THR A 266 -18.78 14.90 1.55
CA THR A 266 -19.35 14.12 2.67
C THR A 266 -20.08 12.88 2.17
N VAL A 267 -20.85 12.99 1.07
CA VAL A 267 -21.48 11.85 0.38
C VAL A 267 -20.44 10.81 -0.04
N ALA A 268 -19.33 11.25 -0.66
CA ALA A 268 -18.25 10.36 -1.08
C ALA A 268 -17.51 9.67 0.08
N ARG A 269 -17.56 10.25 1.28
CA ARG A 269 -17.01 9.63 2.51
C ARG A 269 -17.99 8.64 3.12
N SER A 270 -19.28 8.96 3.11
CA SER A 270 -20.35 8.05 3.56
C SER A 270 -20.40 6.76 2.73
N SER A 271 -20.27 6.85 1.41
CA SER A 271 -20.35 5.67 0.52
C SER A 271 -19.18 4.70 0.67
N ARG A 272 -18.01 5.17 1.12
CA ARG A 272 -16.82 4.32 1.39
C ARG A 272 -16.90 3.56 2.72
N GLY A 273 -17.85 3.89 3.59
CA GLY A 273 -18.00 3.32 4.93
C GLY A 273 -19.02 2.19 5.00
N ARG A 274 -18.75 1.02 4.39
CA ARG A 274 -19.53 -0.21 4.62
C ARG A 274 -19.04 -1.05 5.82
N SER A 275 -18.02 -0.59 6.55
CA SER A 275 -17.51 -1.27 7.75
C SER A 275 -18.16 -0.69 9.02
N ALA A 276 -18.77 -1.56 9.82
CA ALA A 276 -19.64 -1.25 10.97
C ALA A 276 -19.00 -0.41 12.10
N THR A 277 -17.69 -0.14 12.05
CA THR A 277 -16.93 0.47 13.15
C THR A 277 -16.47 1.92 12.92
N ARG A 278 -16.71 2.50 11.74
CA ARG A 278 -16.37 3.92 11.47
C ARG A 278 -17.61 4.81 11.61
N ARG A 279 -17.54 5.81 12.49
CA ARG A 279 -18.55 6.87 12.67
C ARG A 279 -19.05 7.33 11.29
N ARG A 280 -20.36 7.24 11.05
CA ARG A 280 -21.00 7.71 9.80
C ARG A 280 -20.52 9.14 9.52
N ALA A 281 -20.10 9.43 8.29
CA ALA A 281 -19.71 10.78 7.93
C ALA A 281 -20.91 11.73 8.15
N GLN A 282 -20.65 12.88 8.75
CA GLN A 282 -21.65 13.88 9.10
C GLN A 282 -21.27 15.22 8.46
N LEU A 283 -22.28 16.01 8.13
CA LEU A 283 -22.07 17.39 7.72
C LEU A 283 -21.59 18.22 8.93
N PRO A 284 -20.68 19.18 8.71
CA PRO A 284 -20.31 20.13 9.75
C PRO A 284 -21.51 21.00 10.13
N ARG A 285 -21.68 21.28 11.43
CA ARG A 285 -22.68 22.24 11.92
C ARG A 285 -22.55 23.58 11.19
N ILE A 286 -23.66 24.29 11.00
CA ILE A 286 -23.66 25.57 10.26
C ILE A 286 -22.82 26.65 10.95
N SER A 287 -22.62 26.57 12.27
CA SER A 287 -21.65 27.39 13.01
C SER A 287 -20.21 27.18 12.53
N ILE A 288 -19.83 25.93 12.24
CA ILE A 288 -18.53 25.59 11.64
C ILE A 288 -18.49 26.03 10.18
N VAL A 289 -19.59 25.84 9.44
CA VAL A 289 -19.70 26.31 8.04
C VAL A 289 -19.49 27.82 7.96
N ARG A 290 -20.06 28.61 8.87
CA ARG A 290 -19.81 30.05 8.98
C ARG A 290 -18.32 30.37 9.05
N HIS A 291 -17.58 29.69 9.94
CA HIS A 291 -16.12 29.86 10.02
C HIS A 291 -15.39 29.44 8.75
N ILE A 292 -15.82 28.35 8.10
CA ILE A 292 -15.26 27.90 6.82
C ILE A 292 -15.46 28.99 5.76
N LEU A 293 -16.65 29.56 5.63
CA LEU A 293 -16.94 30.63 4.68
C LEU A 293 -16.08 31.87 4.97
N ILE A 294 -16.00 32.31 6.22
CA ILE A 294 -15.17 33.48 6.59
C ILE A 294 -13.70 33.23 6.21
N ASN A 295 -13.14 32.06 6.55
CA ASN A 295 -11.73 31.76 6.32
C ASN A 295 -11.40 31.49 4.85
N THR A 296 -12.33 30.92 4.10
CA THR A 296 -12.09 30.50 2.71
C THR A 296 -12.24 31.67 1.73
N ARG A 297 -13.20 32.57 2.00
CA ARG A 297 -13.67 33.56 1.01
C ARG A 297 -13.99 34.93 1.60
N ARG A 298 -13.74 35.15 2.90
CA ARG A 298 -14.06 36.40 3.61
C ARG A 298 -15.55 36.78 3.58
N ALA A 299 -16.44 35.83 3.32
CA ALA A 299 -17.88 36.06 3.35
C ALA A 299 -18.41 35.90 4.78
N VAL A 300 -19.01 36.95 5.31
CA VAL A 300 -19.68 36.95 6.60
C VAL A 300 -21.18 36.78 6.35
N LEU A 301 -21.66 35.55 6.52
CA LEU A 301 -23.09 35.24 6.52
C LEU A 301 -23.54 34.94 7.95
N ASP A 302 -24.76 35.36 8.29
CA ASP A 302 -25.41 34.93 9.51
C ASP A 302 -25.90 33.48 9.40
N MET A 303 -26.41 32.94 10.50
CA MET A 303 -26.81 31.54 10.59
C MET A 303 -28.09 31.25 9.79
N GLU A 304 -28.97 32.23 9.63
CA GLU A 304 -30.22 32.10 8.87
C GLU A 304 -29.94 32.05 7.36
N ALA A 305 -29.06 32.92 6.87
CA ALA A 305 -28.60 32.92 5.49
C ALA A 305 -27.88 31.60 5.14
N ILE A 306 -27.07 31.06 6.04
CA ILE A 306 -26.43 29.76 5.83
C ILE A 306 -27.46 28.62 5.80
N ASP A 307 -28.43 28.61 6.72
CA ASP A 307 -29.51 27.62 6.71
C ASP A 307 -30.36 27.69 5.43
N LEU A 308 -30.62 28.92 4.93
CA LEU A 308 -31.30 29.13 3.66
C LEU A 308 -30.54 28.47 2.51
N LEU A 309 -29.21 28.63 2.44
CA LEU A 309 -28.41 27.97 1.40
C LEU A 309 -28.54 26.44 1.44
N PHE A 310 -28.54 25.82 2.62
CA PHE A 310 -28.78 24.38 2.76
C PHE A 310 -30.19 23.98 2.34
N THR A 311 -31.19 24.79 2.68
CA THR A 311 -32.60 24.54 2.36
C THR A 311 -32.85 24.67 0.85
N THR A 312 -32.32 25.70 0.21
CA THR A 312 -32.38 25.89 -1.24
C THR A 312 -31.69 24.75 -1.98
N LEU A 313 -30.50 24.32 -1.51
CA LEU A 313 -29.81 23.17 -2.08
C LEU A 313 -30.65 21.90 -1.95
N GLU A 314 -31.25 21.64 -0.79
CA GLU A 314 -32.10 20.47 -0.57
C GLU A 314 -33.33 20.47 -1.48
N GLN A 315 -34.01 21.62 -1.64
CA GLN A 315 -35.15 21.78 -2.55
C GLN A 315 -34.73 21.50 -4.00
N GLY A 316 -33.59 22.06 -4.44
CA GLY A 316 -33.06 21.84 -5.79
C GLY A 316 -32.69 20.38 -6.07
N LEU A 317 -32.32 19.61 -5.04
CA LEU A 317 -32.04 18.17 -5.16
C LEU A 317 -33.31 17.31 -5.19
N ARG A 318 -34.35 17.68 -4.43
CA ARG A 318 -35.64 16.96 -4.42
C ARG A 318 -36.38 17.05 -5.75
N GLY A 319 -36.18 18.12 -6.51
CA GLY A 319 -36.72 18.25 -7.87
C GLY A 319 -36.08 17.31 -8.90
N ARG A 320 -35.06 16.52 -8.53
CA ARG A 320 -34.36 15.58 -9.41
C ARG A 320 -34.87 14.14 -9.20
N THR A 321 -34.90 13.35 -10.25
CA THR A 321 -35.40 11.96 -10.21
C THR A 321 -34.52 11.08 -9.29
N PRO A 322 -35.05 10.38 -8.27
CA PRO A 322 -34.26 9.73 -7.21
C PRO A 322 -33.43 8.48 -7.59
N ARG A 323 -33.14 8.20 -8.85
CA ARG A 323 -32.50 6.93 -9.27
C ARG A 323 -31.01 6.81 -8.92
N ASP A 324 -30.38 7.86 -8.37
CA ASP A 324 -28.96 7.87 -7.99
C ASP A 324 -28.77 7.65 -6.47
N THR A 325 -28.02 6.62 -6.09
CA THR A 325 -27.64 6.33 -4.69
C THR A 325 -26.94 7.50 -4.02
N ASN A 326 -26.15 8.29 -4.77
CA ASN A 326 -25.48 9.48 -4.23
C ASN A 326 -26.48 10.57 -3.87
N LEU A 327 -27.50 10.77 -4.71
CA LEU A 327 -28.58 11.73 -4.45
C LEU A 327 -29.38 11.32 -3.21
N SER A 328 -29.74 10.04 -3.08
CA SER A 328 -30.39 9.51 -1.88
C SER A 328 -29.54 9.74 -0.62
N THR A 329 -28.24 9.48 -0.70
CA THR A 329 -27.30 9.72 0.41
C THR A 329 -27.19 11.21 0.76
N ALA A 330 -27.18 12.10 -0.24
CA ALA A 330 -27.14 13.54 -0.04
C ALA A 330 -28.39 14.04 0.67
N LEU A 331 -29.58 13.58 0.25
CA LEU A 331 -30.86 13.93 0.86
C LEU A 331 -30.97 13.41 2.30
N ASP A 332 -30.49 12.19 2.58
CA ASP A 332 -30.43 11.65 3.95
C ASP A 332 -29.50 12.49 4.85
N LEU A 333 -28.31 12.86 4.37
CA LEU A 333 -27.39 13.73 5.11
C LEU A 333 -28.01 15.09 5.41
N LEU A 334 -28.67 15.71 4.42
CA LEU A 334 -29.36 16.99 4.57
C LEU A 334 -30.51 16.90 5.57
N SER A 335 -31.31 15.83 5.49
CA SER A 335 -32.42 15.55 6.41
C SER A 335 -31.94 15.42 7.85
N ARG A 336 -30.90 14.61 8.10
CA ARG A 336 -30.32 14.46 9.45
C ARG A 336 -29.68 15.75 9.96
N HIS A 337 -29.11 16.56 9.06
CA HIS A 337 -28.49 17.83 9.43
C HIS A 337 -29.52 18.89 9.85
N ARG A 338 -30.78 18.81 9.40
CA ARG A 338 -31.85 19.81 9.69
C ARG A 338 -32.00 20.10 11.18
N VAL A 339 -32.00 19.07 12.04
CA VAL A 339 -32.16 19.23 13.49
C VAL A 339 -31.06 20.13 14.05
N SER A 340 -29.79 19.81 13.74
CA SER A 340 -28.66 20.61 14.21
C SER A 340 -28.61 22.02 13.62
N ARG A 341 -29.11 22.23 12.40
CA ARG A 341 -29.21 23.58 11.81
C ARG A 341 -30.24 24.42 12.55
N ARG A 342 -31.42 23.86 12.82
CA ARG A 342 -32.49 24.53 13.55
C ARG A 342 -32.02 24.94 14.95
N GLU A 343 -31.38 24.03 15.69
CA GLU A 343 -30.78 24.35 17.00
C GLU A 343 -29.76 25.50 16.93
N ASP A 344 -28.90 25.49 15.91
CA ASP A 344 -27.87 26.52 15.71
C ASP A 344 -28.50 27.89 15.33
N VAL A 345 -29.60 27.91 14.57
CA VAL A 345 -30.37 29.12 14.23
C VAL A 345 -31.14 29.65 15.44
N GLU A 346 -31.85 28.78 16.18
CA GLU A 346 -32.59 29.17 17.39
C GLU A 346 -31.64 29.77 18.43
N ARG A 347 -30.49 29.12 18.66
CA ARG A 347 -29.43 29.68 19.52
C ARG A 347 -28.93 31.03 19.02
N PHE A 348 -28.73 31.19 17.72
CA PHE A 348 -28.29 32.47 17.15
C PHE A 348 -29.33 33.57 17.38
N ARG A 349 -30.62 33.26 17.23
CA ARG A 349 -31.73 34.19 17.49
C ARG A 349 -31.79 34.61 18.96
N GLU A 350 -31.72 33.66 19.88
CA GLU A 350 -31.71 33.93 21.33
C GLU A 350 -30.56 34.88 21.70
N GLN A 351 -29.36 34.60 21.18
CA GLN A 351 -28.18 35.44 21.40
C GLN A 351 -28.34 36.83 20.75
N HIS A 352 -28.98 36.92 19.59
CA HIS A 352 -29.31 38.21 18.98
C HIS A 352 -30.33 39.01 19.79
N VAL A 353 -31.32 38.36 20.41
CA VAL A 353 -32.28 39.01 21.31
C VAL A 353 -31.57 39.56 22.55
N GLU A 354 -30.71 38.75 23.18
CA GLU A 354 -29.89 39.19 24.30
C GLU A 354 -28.99 40.37 23.90
N GLY A 355 -28.27 40.25 22.79
CA GLY A 355 -27.42 41.29 22.22
C GLY A 355 -28.16 42.58 21.89
N ARG A 356 -29.39 42.47 21.37
CA ARG A 356 -30.29 43.62 21.12
C ARG A 356 -30.68 44.30 22.43
N GLY A 357 -30.97 43.56 23.49
CA GLY A 357 -31.17 44.14 24.82
C GLY A 357 -29.94 44.88 25.38
N HIS A 358 -28.72 44.42 25.07
CA HIS A 358 -27.49 45.16 25.40
C HIS A 358 -27.33 46.42 24.53
N TYR A 359 -27.63 46.32 23.25
CA TYR A 359 -27.57 47.43 22.30
C TYR A 359 -28.58 48.53 22.62
N ASP A 360 -29.82 48.18 22.96
CA ASP A 360 -30.84 49.15 23.33
C ASP A 360 -30.45 49.93 24.59
N ARG A 361 -29.80 49.27 25.56
CA ARG A 361 -29.21 49.94 26.73
C ARG A 361 -28.09 50.91 26.34
N LEU A 362 -27.20 50.53 25.43
CA LEU A 362 -26.18 51.45 24.91
C LEU A 362 -26.81 52.68 24.24
N VAL A 363 -27.81 52.49 23.40
CA VAL A 363 -28.53 53.58 22.72
C VAL A 363 -29.20 54.51 23.73
N GLN A 364 -29.85 53.95 24.77
CA GLN A 364 -30.46 54.74 25.85
C GLN A 364 -29.43 55.57 26.62
N GLU A 365 -28.27 55.00 26.93
CA GLU A 365 -27.20 55.72 27.62
C GLU A 365 -26.55 56.81 26.74
N LEU A 366 -26.41 56.58 25.43
CA LEU A 366 -25.99 57.62 24.49
C LEU A 366 -26.99 58.79 24.47
N ARG A 367 -28.31 58.51 24.47
CA ARG A 367 -29.35 59.55 24.55
C ARG A 367 -29.31 60.29 25.89
N ARG A 368 -29.20 59.60 27.02
CA ARG A 368 -29.06 60.21 28.36
C ARG A 368 -27.81 61.08 28.48
N GLY A 369 -26.74 60.71 27.78
CA GLY A 369 -25.51 61.50 27.68
C GLY A 369 -25.58 62.68 26.71
N GLY A 370 -26.74 62.98 26.12
CA GLY A 370 -26.93 64.09 25.17
C GLY A 370 -26.39 63.81 23.76
N ARG A 371 -26.03 62.58 23.43
CA ARG A 371 -25.40 62.19 22.15
C ARG A 371 -26.43 61.62 21.16
N TYR A 372 -27.47 62.38 20.87
CA TYR A 372 -28.61 61.93 20.06
C TYR A 372 -28.23 61.51 18.64
N GLU A 373 -27.39 62.30 17.96
CA GLU A 373 -26.92 61.99 16.59
C GLU A 373 -26.19 60.64 16.52
N LEU A 374 -25.38 60.31 17.54
CA LEU A 374 -24.74 59.00 17.65
C LEU A 374 -25.76 57.89 17.96
N ALA A 375 -26.69 58.13 18.88
CA ALA A 375 -27.70 57.15 19.26
C ALA A 375 -28.62 56.75 18.09
N GLU A 376 -28.87 57.67 17.14
CA GLU A 376 -29.66 57.39 15.94
C GLU A 376 -28.84 56.72 14.82
N ALA A 377 -27.53 56.90 14.82
CA ALA A 377 -26.67 56.49 13.72
C ALA A 377 -25.88 55.20 13.98
N VAL A 378 -25.76 54.75 15.23
CA VAL A 378 -25.19 53.44 15.54
C VAL A 378 -26.12 52.32 15.07
N GLU A 379 -25.55 51.18 14.70
CA GLU A 379 -26.30 50.00 14.29
C GLU A 379 -25.80 48.74 15.01
N PHE A 380 -26.73 47.89 15.44
CA PHE A 380 -26.38 46.57 15.98
C PHE A 380 -25.69 45.72 14.90
N SER A 381 -24.55 45.12 15.22
CA SER A 381 -23.81 44.26 14.27
C SER A 381 -23.81 42.78 14.66
N ASP A 382 -23.32 42.43 15.85
CA ASP A 382 -23.21 41.02 16.31
C ASP A 382 -23.09 41.00 17.84
N PHE A 383 -23.46 39.90 18.48
CA PHE A 383 -23.24 39.70 19.91
C PHE A 383 -22.64 38.33 20.19
N ARG A 384 -21.52 38.31 20.92
CA ARG A 384 -20.79 37.10 21.28
C ARG A 384 -20.92 36.86 22.79
N PRO A 385 -21.93 36.08 23.23
CA PRO A 385 -22.23 35.91 24.66
C PRO A 385 -21.09 35.26 25.44
N ARG A 386 -20.40 34.27 24.85
CA ARG A 386 -19.28 33.58 25.52
C ARG A 386 -18.13 34.50 25.90
N SER A 387 -17.92 35.57 25.13
CA SER A 387 -16.90 36.59 25.42
C SER A 387 -17.50 37.86 26.02
N GLY A 388 -18.82 37.97 26.12
CA GLY A 388 -19.53 39.18 26.53
C GLY A 388 -19.26 40.38 25.61
N ILE A 389 -19.03 40.16 24.31
CA ILE A 389 -18.65 41.24 23.36
C ILE A 389 -19.84 41.59 22.47
N LEU A 390 -20.27 42.85 22.51
CA LEU A 390 -21.25 43.44 21.60
C LEU A 390 -20.52 44.23 20.50
N PHE A 391 -20.75 43.86 19.25
CA PHE A 391 -20.27 44.59 18.08
C PHE A 391 -21.35 45.57 17.61
N VAL A 392 -20.97 46.84 17.50
CA VAL A 392 -21.83 47.93 17.07
C VAL A 392 -21.12 48.67 15.94
N ARG A 393 -21.83 48.92 14.85
CA ARG A 393 -21.32 49.74 13.74
C ARG A 393 -21.52 51.21 14.09
N VAL A 394 -20.45 51.97 13.95
CA VAL A 394 -20.46 53.44 14.08
C VAL A 394 -20.07 54.01 12.72
N PRO A 395 -20.90 54.86 12.10
CA PRO A 395 -20.57 55.50 10.82
C PRO A 395 -19.25 56.25 10.91
N GLU A 396 -18.41 56.16 9.87
CA GLU A 396 -17.06 56.74 9.86
C GLU A 396 -17.06 58.22 10.24
N ARG A 397 -18.03 58.99 9.70
CA ARG A 397 -18.20 60.43 9.98
C ARG A 397 -18.41 60.74 11.48
N LEU A 398 -18.94 59.79 12.26
CA LEU A 398 -19.24 59.96 13.68
C LEU A 398 -18.21 59.26 14.59
N GLN A 399 -17.22 58.54 14.05
CA GLN A 399 -16.20 57.87 14.88
C GLN A 399 -15.38 58.87 15.71
N GLY A 400 -15.09 60.05 15.16
CA GLY A 400 -14.38 61.12 15.88
C GLY A 400 -15.19 61.66 17.07
N LEU A 401 -16.49 61.86 16.87
CA LEU A 401 -17.44 62.27 17.92
C LEU A 401 -17.62 61.18 18.98
N PHE A 402 -17.66 59.91 18.56
CA PHE A 402 -17.74 58.77 19.47
C PHE A 402 -16.52 58.69 20.38
N ARG A 403 -15.30 58.79 19.80
CA ARG A 403 -14.02 58.75 20.52
C ARG A 403 -13.82 59.97 21.42
N GLY A 404 -14.17 61.18 20.95
CA GLY A 404 -13.86 62.44 21.61
C GLY A 404 -12.37 62.80 21.56
N LYS A 405 -12.03 64.06 21.88
CA LYS A 405 -10.63 64.52 21.95
C LYS A 405 -9.84 63.69 22.98
N GLY A 406 -8.80 63.00 22.54
CA GLY A 406 -7.96 62.16 23.41
C GLY A 406 -8.66 60.92 23.98
N GLY A 407 -9.80 60.49 23.43
CA GLY A 407 -10.54 59.32 23.92
C GLY A 407 -11.42 59.60 25.15
N SER A 408 -11.58 60.86 25.57
CA SER A 408 -12.33 61.25 26.77
C SER A 408 -13.80 60.81 26.72
N SER A 409 -14.44 60.91 25.55
CA SER A 409 -15.83 60.54 25.35
C SER A 409 -16.08 59.04 25.46
N VAL A 410 -15.14 58.20 25.01
CA VAL A 410 -15.21 56.74 25.17
C VAL A 410 -14.96 56.36 26.63
N ARG A 411 -13.93 56.92 27.28
CA ARG A 411 -13.63 56.59 28.69
C ARG A 411 -14.78 56.93 29.65
N GLN A 412 -15.45 58.08 29.44
CA GLN A 412 -16.66 58.42 30.21
C GLN A 412 -17.80 57.44 29.96
N LEU A 413 -17.96 56.98 28.72
CA LEU A 413 -18.99 56.00 28.37
C LEU A 413 -18.66 54.62 28.97
N GLU A 414 -17.39 54.20 28.93
CA GLU A 414 -16.89 52.99 29.59
C GLU A 414 -17.16 53.02 31.10
N GLN A 415 -16.88 54.14 31.77
CA GLN A 415 -17.15 54.31 33.20
C GLN A 415 -18.64 54.28 33.54
N ARG A 416 -19.49 54.93 32.73
CA ARG A 416 -20.94 54.99 32.99
C ARG A 416 -21.64 53.67 32.72
N VAL A 417 -21.26 52.98 31.65
CA VAL A 417 -21.90 51.74 31.22
C VAL A 417 -21.25 50.52 31.87
N GLY A 418 -20.06 50.67 32.46
CA GLY A 418 -19.34 49.58 33.14
C GLY A 418 -18.80 48.52 32.16
N VAL A 419 -18.53 48.91 30.91
CA VAL A 419 -18.04 48.01 29.84
C VAL A 419 -16.80 48.58 29.18
N LYS A 420 -15.92 47.70 28.68
CA LYS A 420 -14.76 48.09 27.89
C LYS A 420 -15.16 48.28 26.43
N ILE A 421 -14.79 49.41 25.84
CA ILE A 421 -15.14 49.78 24.46
C ILE A 421 -13.88 49.81 23.62
N GLN A 422 -13.82 48.96 22.59
CA GLN A 422 -12.74 48.97 21.61
C GLN A 422 -13.28 49.46 20.27
N VAL A 423 -12.63 50.49 19.72
CA VAL A 423 -12.97 51.02 18.39
C VAL A 423 -11.97 50.49 17.38
N GLU A 424 -12.37 49.47 16.63
CA GLU A 424 -11.61 48.93 15.50
C GLU A 424 -11.87 49.80 14.25
N ARG A 425 -10.84 50.03 13.44
CA ARG A 425 -11.04 50.61 12.09
C ARG A 425 -11.46 49.44 11.19
N GLY A 426 -12.69 49.50 10.69
CA GLY A 426 -13.26 48.53 9.75
C GLY A 426 -12.68 48.69 8.35
#